data_AF-A0AAV4TGL8-F1
#
_entry.id   AF-A0AAV4TGL8-F1
#
_cell.length_a   1.000
_cell.length_b   1.000
_cell.length_c   1.000
_cell.angle_alpha   90.00
_cell.angle_beta   90.00
_cell.angle_gamma   90.00
#
_symmetry.space_group_name_H-M   'P 1'
#
loop_
_entity.id
_entity.type
_entity.pdbx_description
1 polymer ?
#
loop_
_entity_poly.entity_id
_entity_poly.type
_entity_poly.pdbx_seq_one_letter_code
_entity_poly.pdbx_strand_id
1 'polypeptide(L)'
;MSLQSPSLKRQVVLLACAVEFAVQDCCNPQTAQDILYNSLSFTNIKAKMASQSEFQELPNTPDEESIITQQHFGVIDIFILGIVCSLAIYWLFFRKKKEINTFSITPNTISTSDSSFINKMKSTSRSIIVFYGSQTGTAEEFATRLAKEANRYGMKAMVADPEDYDMEDLSKVSEIENSLAIFCVATYGEGDPTDNAQEFHQWLQSGDADLSGLNYAVFGLGNKTYEHYNSMGIYVDTRLEELGATRVFELGLGDDDANIEEDFITWKERFWGAVCEHFDIKTLGEDINLRQYELVLHEDIVPEKQFTGEISRLNSYKNQRPPFDLKNPYLSKVQVNRELYKSTRSSVYPTNNPELVEKIGKLLNVDLDTVFSLNNLDEDSTKKHPFPCPTTYRTALLHYVDITSIPRTHVLKEIAEYATDEEHKKMLKMMATSSEEER
;
A
#
# COMPACT_ATOMS: atom_id res chain seq x y z
N MET A 1 -37.92 14.88 7.90
CA MET A 1 -38.14 15.02 6.45
C MET A 1 -37.49 13.84 5.76
N SER A 2 -38.27 12.79 5.55
CA SER A 2 -37.91 11.59 4.81
C SER A 2 -38.08 11.86 3.31
N LEU A 3 -37.04 11.62 2.51
CA LEU A 3 -37.08 11.27 1.08
C LEU A 3 -35.61 11.21 0.60
N GLN A 4 -34.98 10.04 0.70
CA GLN A 4 -33.79 9.72 -0.10
C GLN A 4 -34.05 8.37 -0.76
N SER A 5 -33.87 8.33 -2.07
CA SER A 5 -34.32 7.25 -2.95
C SER A 5 -33.57 5.93 -2.70
N PRO A 6 -34.22 4.77 -2.93
CA PRO A 6 -33.57 3.45 -2.87
C PRO A 6 -32.38 3.28 -3.84
N SER A 7 -32.24 4.16 -4.84
CA SER A 7 -31.16 4.13 -5.83
C SER A 7 -29.80 4.56 -5.27
N LEU A 8 -29.78 5.48 -4.31
CA LEU A 8 -28.52 5.96 -3.70
C LEU A 8 -27.88 4.90 -2.78
N LYS A 9 -28.71 4.09 -2.12
CA LYS A 9 -28.26 2.95 -1.31
C LYS A 9 -27.63 1.83 -2.14
N ARG A 10 -27.90 1.74 -3.46
CA ARG A 10 -27.26 0.76 -4.36
C ARG A 10 -25.88 1.21 -4.84
N GLN A 11 -25.66 2.51 -5.06
CA GLN A 11 -24.42 3.01 -5.68
C GLN A 11 -23.19 2.97 -4.76
N VAL A 12 -23.37 2.95 -3.43
CA VAL A 12 -22.27 2.83 -2.45
C VAL A 12 -21.82 1.37 -2.25
N VAL A 13 -22.65 0.40 -2.63
CA VAL A 13 -22.51 -1.05 -2.30
C VAL A 13 -21.55 -1.79 -3.24
N LEU A 14 -21.02 -1.09 -4.22
CA LEU A 14 -20.73 -1.67 -5.51
C LEU A 14 -19.24 -1.97 -5.75
N LEU A 15 -18.38 -1.57 -4.82
CA LEU A 15 -16.97 -1.98 -4.77
C LEU A 15 -16.77 -3.27 -3.94
N ALA A 16 -17.73 -3.62 -3.07
CA ALA A 16 -17.65 -4.81 -2.22
C ALA A 16 -18.28 -6.06 -2.89
N CYS A 17 -19.39 -5.92 -3.61
CA CYS A 17 -20.08 -7.04 -4.27
C CYS A 17 -19.36 -7.61 -5.52
N ALA A 18 -18.18 -7.09 -5.89
CA ALA A 18 -17.39 -7.59 -7.00
C ALA A 18 -17.00 -9.08 -6.89
N VAL A 19 -17.04 -9.64 -5.68
CA VAL A 19 -16.44 -10.96 -5.43
C VAL A 19 -17.43 -12.13 -5.43
N GLU A 20 -18.73 -11.88 -5.59
CA GLU A 20 -19.74 -12.94 -5.49
C GLU A 20 -20.03 -13.71 -6.79
N PHE A 21 -19.39 -13.37 -7.93
CA PHE A 21 -19.65 -14.06 -9.21
C PHE A 21 -18.48 -14.89 -9.75
N ALA A 22 -17.40 -15.06 -8.99
CA ALA A 22 -16.27 -15.92 -9.37
C ALA A 22 -16.37 -17.35 -8.81
N VAL A 23 -17.31 -17.63 -7.89
CA VAL A 23 -17.36 -18.92 -7.16
C VAL A 23 -18.42 -19.88 -7.71
N GLN A 24 -19.31 -19.45 -8.60
CA GLN A 24 -20.45 -20.28 -9.03
C GLN A 24 -20.29 -21.04 -10.36
N ASP A 25 -19.13 -20.95 -11.03
CA ASP A 25 -18.86 -21.67 -12.30
C ASP A 25 -17.83 -22.82 -12.19
N CYS A 26 -17.40 -23.19 -10.98
CA CYS A 26 -16.43 -24.29 -10.78
C CYS A 26 -17.07 -25.68 -10.54
N CYS A 27 -18.38 -25.85 -10.76
CA CYS A 27 -19.04 -27.15 -10.70
C CYS A 27 -19.40 -27.70 -12.09
N ASN A 28 -18.38 -27.94 -12.93
CA ASN A 28 -18.53 -28.85 -14.07
C ASN A 28 -17.26 -29.73 -14.22
N PRO A 29 -17.32 -31.04 -13.93
CA PRO A 29 -16.18 -31.96 -14.00
C PRO A 29 -15.62 -32.17 -15.42
N GLN A 30 -16.32 -31.75 -16.48
CA GLN A 30 -15.88 -31.97 -17.85
C GLN A 30 -14.89 -30.90 -18.37
N THR A 31 -14.91 -29.69 -17.80
CA THR A 31 -14.05 -28.58 -18.24
C THR A 31 -12.62 -28.67 -17.69
N ALA A 32 -12.41 -29.42 -16.60
CA ALA A 32 -11.09 -29.63 -16.00
C ALA A 32 -10.18 -30.57 -16.85
N GLN A 33 -10.77 -31.45 -17.66
CA GLN A 33 -9.99 -32.31 -18.57
C GLN A 33 -9.55 -31.58 -19.86
N ASP A 34 -10.34 -30.63 -20.36
CA ASP A 34 -10.00 -29.88 -21.58
C ASP A 34 -8.94 -28.79 -21.35
N ILE A 35 -8.78 -28.32 -20.11
CA ILE A 35 -7.74 -27.36 -19.72
C ILE A 35 -6.39 -28.07 -19.48
N LEU A 36 -6.41 -29.30 -18.95
CA LEU A 36 -5.20 -30.13 -18.78
C LEU A 36 -4.70 -30.75 -20.10
N TYR A 37 -5.56 -30.97 -21.09
CA TYR A 37 -5.14 -31.51 -22.39
C TYR A 37 -4.55 -30.44 -23.33
N ASN A 38 -4.92 -29.16 -23.15
CA ASN A 38 -4.38 -28.05 -23.95
C ASN A 38 -3.08 -27.42 -23.40
N SER A 39 -2.65 -27.79 -22.18
CA SER A 39 -1.35 -27.36 -21.63
C SER A 39 -0.16 -28.25 -22.05
N LEU A 40 -0.39 -29.30 -22.85
CA LEU A 40 0.65 -30.25 -23.32
C LEU A 40 0.93 -30.19 -24.83
N SER A 41 0.44 -29.18 -25.56
CA SER A 41 0.72 -29.01 -27.01
C SER A 41 1.63 -27.83 -27.38
N PHE A 42 2.20 -27.10 -26.41
CA PHE A 42 3.08 -25.95 -26.68
C PHE A 42 4.59 -26.26 -26.62
N THR A 43 4.99 -27.49 -26.99
CA THR A 43 6.42 -27.88 -27.09
C THR A 43 6.91 -28.12 -28.52
N ASN A 44 6.24 -27.61 -29.56
CA ASN A 44 6.66 -27.85 -30.95
C ASN A 44 6.52 -26.65 -31.91
N ILE A 45 6.97 -25.46 -31.49
CA ILE A 45 7.28 -24.37 -32.44
C ILE A 45 8.65 -23.76 -32.10
N LYS A 46 9.71 -24.54 -32.33
CA LYS A 46 11.09 -24.03 -32.37
C LYS A 46 11.94 -24.84 -33.36
N ALA A 47 11.56 -24.82 -34.63
CA ALA A 47 12.40 -25.32 -35.72
C ALA A 47 11.93 -24.86 -37.11
N LYS A 48 11.90 -23.55 -37.39
CA LYS A 48 11.99 -23.02 -38.76
C LYS A 48 12.18 -21.51 -38.76
N MET A 49 13.44 -21.09 -38.78
CA MET A 49 13.96 -19.86 -39.42
C MET A 49 15.39 -19.67 -38.92
N ALA A 50 16.29 -20.52 -39.40
CA ALA A 50 17.73 -20.34 -39.31
C ALA A 50 18.33 -20.95 -40.57
N SER A 51 18.28 -20.20 -41.67
CA SER A 51 19.13 -20.43 -42.84
C SER A 51 19.03 -19.23 -43.76
N GLN A 52 20.09 -18.41 -43.79
CA GLN A 52 20.73 -17.89 -45.01
C GLN A 52 21.46 -16.59 -44.70
N SER A 53 22.77 -16.67 -44.62
CA SER A 53 23.67 -15.67 -45.21
C SER A 53 25.03 -16.33 -45.39
N GLU A 54 25.26 -16.88 -46.58
CA GLU A 54 26.59 -17.23 -47.09
C GLU A 54 27.41 -15.94 -47.28
N PHE A 55 28.65 -15.98 -46.80
CA PHE A 55 29.66 -14.96 -46.97
C PHE A 55 30.54 -15.39 -48.15
N GLN A 56 30.81 -14.48 -49.09
CA GLN A 56 31.67 -14.72 -50.24
C GLN A 56 32.87 -13.76 -50.17
N GLU A 57 34.07 -14.33 -50.37
CA GLU A 57 35.39 -13.72 -50.17
C GLU A 57 35.97 -12.96 -51.40
N LEU A 58 36.77 -11.92 -51.09
CA LEU A 58 38.01 -11.40 -51.73
C LEU A 58 37.95 -10.60 -53.08
N PRO A 59 38.96 -9.74 -53.45
CA PRO A 59 40.31 -9.57 -52.86
C PRO A 59 40.91 -8.13 -52.68
N ASN A 60 41.84 -8.04 -51.70
CA ASN A 60 43.20 -7.44 -51.63
C ASN A 60 43.68 -6.17 -52.40
N THR A 61 44.11 -5.17 -51.59
CA THR A 61 45.39 -4.38 -51.51
C THR A 61 45.96 -3.63 -52.76
N PRO A 62 46.92 -2.64 -52.65
CA PRO A 62 47.68 -2.13 -51.49
C PRO A 62 47.82 -0.58 -51.34
N ASP A 63 48.38 -0.18 -50.19
CA ASP A 63 49.25 0.95 -49.84
C ASP A 63 49.53 2.09 -50.84
N GLU A 64 49.45 3.36 -50.39
CA GLU A 64 50.42 4.40 -50.79
C GLU A 64 50.51 5.56 -49.78
N GLU A 65 51.72 5.73 -49.24
CA GLU A 65 52.21 6.86 -48.47
C GLU A 65 52.48 8.08 -49.35
N SER A 66 52.52 9.28 -48.74
CA SER A 66 52.87 10.60 -49.29
C SER A 66 51.74 11.28 -50.10
N ILE A 67 51.21 12.43 -49.69
CA ILE A 67 51.86 13.74 -49.84
C ILE A 67 51.55 14.62 -48.61
N ILE A 68 52.58 14.95 -47.84
CA ILE A 68 52.55 16.08 -46.90
C ILE A 68 52.52 17.35 -47.76
N THR A 69 51.37 18.01 -47.84
CA THR A 69 51.28 19.42 -48.23
C THR A 69 50.95 20.22 -46.98
N GLN A 70 51.89 21.06 -46.56
CA GLN A 70 51.74 22.00 -45.46
C GLN A 70 50.55 22.92 -45.72
N GLN A 71 49.45 22.72 -45.01
CA GLN A 71 48.38 23.70 -44.93
C GLN A 71 48.74 24.69 -43.82
N HIS A 72 49.43 25.77 -44.19
CA HIS A 72 49.65 26.91 -43.30
C HIS A 72 48.28 27.51 -42.92
N PHE A 73 48.00 27.60 -41.62
CA PHE A 73 46.88 28.40 -41.12
C PHE A 73 47.00 29.82 -41.69
N GLY A 74 45.98 30.25 -42.42
CA GLY A 74 45.95 31.60 -42.97
C GLY A 74 45.87 32.62 -41.84
N VAL A 75 46.33 33.84 -42.11
CA VAL A 75 46.23 34.96 -41.14
C VAL A 75 44.77 35.14 -40.67
N ILE A 76 43.81 34.87 -41.56
CA ILE A 76 42.37 34.91 -41.30
C ILE A 76 41.95 33.84 -40.28
N ASP A 77 42.49 32.61 -40.35
CA ASP A 77 42.15 31.54 -39.42
C ASP A 77 42.67 31.84 -38.00
N ILE A 78 43.84 32.48 -37.90
CA ILE A 78 44.40 32.95 -36.63
C ILE A 78 43.52 34.07 -36.03
N PHE A 79 43.00 34.97 -36.87
CA PHE A 79 42.05 36.00 -36.43
C PHE A 79 40.73 35.40 -35.94
N ILE A 80 40.19 34.39 -36.65
CA ILE A 80 38.96 33.70 -36.25
C ILE A 80 39.18 32.95 -34.93
N LEU A 81 40.29 32.23 -34.77
CA LEU A 81 40.63 31.57 -33.51
C LEU A 81 40.79 32.58 -32.37
N GLY A 82 41.43 33.72 -32.65
CA GLY A 82 41.58 34.81 -31.69
C GLY A 82 40.24 35.36 -31.21
N ILE A 83 39.27 35.57 -32.11
CA ILE A 83 37.92 36.03 -31.76
C ILE A 83 37.16 34.97 -30.96
N VAL A 84 37.24 33.69 -31.35
CA VAL A 84 36.59 32.58 -30.63
C VAL A 84 37.17 32.43 -29.22
N CYS A 85 38.49 32.48 -29.07
CA CYS A 85 39.15 32.46 -27.77
C CYS A 85 38.78 33.69 -26.92
N SER A 86 38.69 34.88 -27.53
CA SER A 86 38.31 36.11 -26.83
C SER A 86 36.85 36.06 -26.35
N LEU A 87 35.94 35.51 -27.16
CA LEU A 87 34.54 35.29 -26.78
C LEU A 87 34.40 34.20 -25.71
N ALA A 88 35.21 33.15 -25.76
CA ALA A 88 35.24 32.11 -24.73
C ALA A 88 35.79 32.65 -23.40
N ILE A 89 36.85 33.46 -23.44
CA ILE A 89 37.41 34.13 -22.26
C ILE A 89 36.42 35.16 -21.71
N TYR A 90 35.78 35.95 -22.57
CA TYR A 90 34.71 36.87 -22.15
C TYR A 90 33.54 36.12 -21.51
N TRP A 91 33.09 35.01 -22.09
CA TRP A 91 32.04 34.16 -21.52
C TRP A 91 32.46 33.55 -20.18
N LEU A 92 33.73 33.13 -20.02
CA LEU A 92 34.24 32.59 -18.76
C LEU A 92 34.38 33.65 -17.65
N PHE A 93 34.80 34.87 -17.98
CA PHE A 93 35.00 35.94 -17.00
C PHE A 93 33.73 36.74 -16.69
N PHE A 94 32.81 36.90 -17.64
CA PHE A 94 31.55 37.64 -17.46
C PHE A 94 30.33 36.74 -17.21
N ARG A 95 30.53 35.41 -17.05
CA ARG A 95 29.51 34.58 -16.40
C ARG A 95 29.43 35.06 -14.95
N LYS A 96 28.43 35.91 -14.65
CA LYS A 96 28.00 36.12 -13.27
C LYS A 96 27.85 34.74 -12.65
N LYS A 97 28.66 34.45 -11.63
CA LYS A 97 28.47 33.30 -10.75
C LYS A 97 27.05 33.44 -10.20
N LYS A 98 26.10 32.75 -10.81
CA LYS A 98 24.92 32.32 -10.09
C LYS A 98 25.49 31.33 -9.09
N GLU A 99 25.53 31.72 -7.82
CA GLU A 99 25.83 30.78 -6.75
C GLU A 99 24.95 29.56 -6.99
N ILE A 100 25.60 28.45 -7.33
CA ILE A 100 24.99 27.15 -7.14
C ILE A 100 24.95 27.05 -5.63
N ASN A 101 23.77 27.23 -5.05
CA ASN A 101 23.53 26.78 -3.69
C ASN A 101 23.92 25.30 -3.70
N THR A 102 25.11 24.99 -3.22
CA THR A 102 25.40 23.69 -2.65
C THR A 102 24.32 23.56 -1.59
N PHE A 103 23.26 22.82 -1.91
CA PHE A 103 22.40 22.26 -0.89
C PHE A 103 23.32 21.31 -0.11
N SER A 104 24.01 21.85 0.89
CA SER A 104 24.24 21.08 2.09
C SER A 104 22.85 20.63 2.49
N ILE A 105 22.59 19.34 2.32
CA ILE A 105 21.53 18.66 3.06
C ILE A 105 22.01 18.75 4.52
N THR A 106 21.84 19.91 5.13
CA THR A 106 21.45 19.93 6.52
C THR A 106 20.17 19.11 6.51
N PRO A 107 20.06 18.01 7.27
CA PRO A 107 18.74 17.49 7.55
C PRO A 107 17.98 18.68 8.10
N ASN A 108 17.01 19.18 7.33
CA ASN A 108 15.91 19.86 7.96
C ASN A 108 15.27 18.75 8.78
N THR A 109 15.73 18.59 10.02
CA THR A 109 14.79 18.44 11.11
C THR A 109 13.82 19.59 10.93
N ILE A 110 12.76 19.32 10.17
CA ILE A 110 11.48 19.96 10.40
C ILE A 110 11.35 19.84 11.92
N SER A 111 11.34 20.98 12.60
CA SER A 111 10.95 21.01 14.00
C SER A 111 9.50 20.57 14.00
N THR A 112 9.30 19.27 14.16
CA THR A 112 8.03 18.54 14.28
C THR A 112 7.39 18.83 15.64
N SER A 113 7.48 20.07 16.13
CA SER A 113 6.84 20.41 17.42
C SER A 113 5.31 20.42 17.33
N ASP A 114 4.74 20.50 16.11
CA ASP A 114 3.29 20.47 15.86
C ASP A 114 2.77 19.14 15.30
N SER A 115 3.62 18.17 14.95
CA SER A 115 3.21 16.90 14.31
C SER A 115 3.30 15.68 15.21
N SER A 116 3.25 15.87 16.54
CA SER A 116 3.16 14.76 17.48
C SER A 116 1.81 14.07 17.37
N PHE A 117 1.79 12.74 17.25
CA PHE A 117 0.54 11.98 17.27
C PHE A 117 -0.19 12.11 18.63
N ILE A 118 0.52 12.43 19.71
CA ILE A 118 -0.05 12.68 21.05
C ILE A 118 -0.95 13.91 21.03
N ASN A 119 -0.49 15.00 20.41
CA ASN A 119 -1.31 16.21 20.27
C ASN A 119 -2.59 15.91 19.47
N LYS A 120 -2.45 15.11 18.41
CA LYS A 120 -3.59 14.66 17.61
C LYS A 120 -4.54 13.77 18.41
N MET A 121 -4.04 12.81 19.18
CA MET A 121 -4.87 11.97 20.04
C MET A 121 -5.65 12.81 21.06
N LYS A 122 -4.99 13.78 21.72
CA LYS A 122 -5.62 14.71 22.66
C LYS A 122 -6.68 15.58 22.01
N SER A 123 -6.38 16.22 20.87
CA SER A 123 -7.31 17.14 20.20
C SER A 123 -8.56 16.43 19.66
N THR A 124 -8.45 15.13 19.37
CA THR A 124 -9.51 14.31 18.78
C THR A 124 -10.15 13.35 19.79
N SER A 125 -9.73 13.44 21.06
CA SER A 125 -10.17 12.60 22.18
C SER A 125 -10.05 11.10 21.88
N ARG A 126 -8.93 10.69 21.27
CA ARG A 126 -8.58 9.28 21.03
C ARG A 126 -7.70 8.76 22.15
N SER A 127 -8.04 7.58 22.66
CA SER A 127 -7.27 6.88 23.69
C SER A 127 -6.47 5.71 23.12
N ILE A 128 -6.84 5.20 21.94
CA ILE A 128 -6.15 4.09 21.29
C ILE A 128 -5.39 4.58 20.07
N ILE A 129 -4.17 4.09 19.90
CA ILE A 129 -3.41 4.20 18.65
C ILE A 129 -2.99 2.81 18.18
N VAL A 130 -3.16 2.55 16.89
CA VAL A 130 -2.78 1.27 16.26
C VAL A 130 -1.74 1.55 15.19
N PHE A 131 -0.51 1.11 15.43
CA PHE A 131 0.58 1.18 14.47
C PHE A 131 0.61 -0.07 13.60
N TYR A 132 0.94 0.10 12.31
CA TYR A 132 1.15 -1.03 11.40
C TYR A 132 2.54 -1.03 10.78
N GLY A 133 3.25 -2.14 10.86
CA GLY A 133 4.44 -2.43 10.04
C GLY A 133 4.03 -3.34 8.88
N SER A 134 3.93 -2.80 7.66
CA SER A 134 3.41 -3.54 6.50
C SER A 134 4.16 -3.25 5.21
N GLN A 135 4.44 -4.29 4.40
CA GLN A 135 4.92 -4.12 3.02
C GLN A 135 3.79 -4.27 1.99
N THR A 136 2.86 -5.20 2.22
CA THR A 136 1.80 -5.56 1.25
C THR A 136 0.39 -5.24 1.75
N GLY A 137 0.24 -4.52 2.87
CA GLY A 137 -1.04 -3.98 3.34
C GLY A 137 -1.82 -4.85 4.34
N THR A 138 -1.46 -6.12 4.56
CA THR A 138 -2.20 -7.01 5.48
C THR A 138 -2.25 -6.47 6.91
N ALA A 139 -1.12 -5.99 7.43
CA ALA A 139 -1.04 -5.43 8.78
C ALA A 139 -1.76 -4.08 8.89
N GLU A 140 -1.75 -3.26 7.84
CA GLU A 140 -2.53 -2.01 7.77
C GLU A 140 -4.04 -2.29 7.83
N GLU A 141 -4.50 -3.34 7.14
CA GLU A 141 -5.89 -3.76 7.16
C GLU A 141 -6.31 -4.23 8.57
N PHE A 142 -5.50 -5.06 9.22
CA PHE A 142 -5.75 -5.52 10.59
C PHE A 142 -5.77 -4.37 11.59
N ALA A 143 -4.83 -3.42 11.48
CA ALA A 143 -4.81 -2.24 12.31
C ALA A 143 -6.07 -1.37 12.14
N THR A 144 -6.53 -1.22 10.89
CA THR A 144 -7.78 -0.50 10.57
C THR A 144 -9.00 -1.19 11.17
N ARG A 145 -9.05 -2.52 11.15
CA ARG A 145 -10.14 -3.31 11.76
C ARG A 145 -10.19 -3.15 13.27
N LEU A 146 -9.03 -3.21 13.95
CA LEU A 146 -8.94 -2.95 15.39
C LEU A 146 -9.41 -1.53 15.72
N ALA A 147 -8.94 -0.52 14.97
CA ALA A 147 -9.36 0.85 15.22
C ALA A 147 -10.88 1.07 15.02
N LYS A 148 -11.49 0.42 14.01
CA LYS A 148 -12.95 0.47 13.80
C LYS A 148 -13.71 -0.16 14.98
N GLU A 149 -13.20 -1.27 15.50
CA GLU A 149 -13.84 -2.03 16.55
C GLU A 149 -13.80 -1.36 17.93
N ALA A 150 -12.79 -0.53 18.19
CA ALA A 150 -12.69 0.27 19.41
C ALA A 150 -13.98 1.05 19.74
N ASN A 151 -14.68 1.56 18.71
CA ASN A 151 -15.92 2.30 18.87
C ASN A 151 -17.04 1.48 19.55
N ARG A 152 -17.06 0.15 19.36
CA ARG A 152 -18.02 -0.77 20.01
C ARG A 152 -17.81 -0.87 21.51
N TYR A 153 -16.59 -0.57 21.95
CA TYR A 153 -16.20 -0.55 23.35
C TYR A 153 -16.20 0.87 23.92
N GLY A 154 -16.79 1.85 23.21
CA GLY A 154 -16.84 3.24 23.67
C GLY A 154 -15.49 3.94 23.66
N MET A 155 -14.48 3.35 23.03
CA MET A 155 -13.15 3.93 22.89
C MET A 155 -12.95 4.45 21.48
N LYS A 156 -12.14 5.50 21.34
CA LYS A 156 -11.79 6.06 20.04
C LYS A 156 -10.35 5.73 19.71
N ALA A 157 -10.15 5.16 18.52
CA ALA A 157 -8.84 4.78 18.02
C ALA A 157 -8.43 5.60 16.80
N MET A 158 -7.12 5.68 16.55
CA MET A 158 -6.56 6.04 15.25
C MET A 158 -5.57 4.99 14.77
N VAL A 159 -5.42 4.91 13.45
CA VAL A 159 -4.40 4.12 12.79
C VAL A 159 -3.25 5.04 12.37
N ALA A 160 -2.02 4.60 12.56
CA ALA A 160 -0.82 5.37 12.24
C ALA A 160 0.24 4.50 11.54
N ASP A 161 0.86 5.06 10.51
CA ASP A 161 2.12 4.54 9.98
C ASP A 161 3.25 4.97 10.93
N PRO A 162 4.05 4.06 11.50
CA PRO A 162 5.18 4.44 12.33
C PRO A 162 6.23 5.28 11.59
N GLU A 163 6.31 5.21 10.25
CA GLU A 163 7.21 6.08 9.45
C GLU A 163 6.79 7.56 9.45
N ASP A 164 5.48 7.84 9.63
CA ASP A 164 4.95 9.20 9.56
C ASP A 164 5.11 9.98 10.88
N TYR A 165 5.59 9.35 11.95
CA TYR A 165 5.67 9.93 13.29
C TYR A 165 7.01 9.67 14.00
N ASP A 166 7.34 10.55 14.96
CA ASP A 166 8.46 10.35 15.86
C ASP A 166 8.06 9.41 17.01
N MET A 167 8.72 8.27 17.12
CA MET A 167 8.39 7.23 18.10
C MET A 167 8.88 7.55 19.52
N GLU A 168 9.70 8.60 19.71
CA GLU A 168 10.03 9.11 21.05
C GLU A 168 8.77 9.54 21.83
N ASP A 169 7.73 9.95 21.12
CA ASP A 169 6.44 10.36 21.70
C ASP A 169 5.66 9.19 22.34
N LEU A 170 6.07 7.92 22.16
CA LEU A 170 5.46 6.78 22.85
C LEU A 170 5.50 6.93 24.37
N SER A 171 6.56 7.53 24.91
CA SER A 171 6.70 7.83 26.34
C SER A 171 5.59 8.74 26.89
N LYS A 172 4.99 9.57 26.02
CA LYS A 172 3.94 10.54 26.37
C LYS A 172 2.53 9.98 26.19
N VAL A 173 2.37 8.75 25.67
CA VAL A 173 1.05 8.12 25.52
C VAL A 173 0.37 7.95 26.87
N SER A 174 1.14 7.66 27.92
CA SER A 174 0.67 7.53 29.31
C SER A 174 0.06 8.82 29.89
N GLU A 175 0.26 9.98 29.24
CA GLU A 175 -0.40 11.24 29.60
C GLU A 175 -1.90 11.24 29.24
N ILE A 176 -2.35 10.31 28.40
CA ILE A 176 -3.73 10.16 27.98
C ILE A 176 -4.40 9.13 28.89
N GLU A 177 -5.56 9.47 29.44
CA GLU A 177 -6.31 8.54 30.30
C GLU A 177 -6.81 7.33 29.50
N ASN A 178 -6.69 6.15 30.09
CA ASN A 178 -7.06 4.86 29.48
C ASN A 178 -6.39 4.65 28.10
N SER A 179 -5.14 5.10 27.97
CA SER A 179 -4.39 5.00 26.73
C SER A 179 -3.94 3.56 26.44
N LEU A 180 -3.94 3.18 25.16
CA LEU A 180 -3.44 1.89 24.68
C LEU A 180 -2.75 2.03 23.32
N ALA A 181 -1.53 1.52 23.19
CA ALA A 181 -0.82 1.41 21.91
C ALA A 181 -0.85 -0.04 21.41
N ILE A 182 -1.32 -0.25 20.19
CA ILE A 182 -1.40 -1.58 19.57
C ILE A 182 -0.47 -1.62 18.37
N PHE A 183 0.28 -2.72 18.21
CA PHE A 183 1.23 -2.88 17.11
C PHE A 183 0.87 -4.11 16.27
N CYS A 184 0.48 -3.89 15.01
CA CYS A 184 0.32 -4.94 14.01
C CYS A 184 1.56 -4.94 13.12
N VAL A 185 2.52 -5.83 13.37
CA VAL A 185 3.84 -5.78 12.71
C VAL A 185 4.13 -7.07 11.94
N ALA A 186 4.42 -6.92 10.65
CA ALA A 186 4.83 -8.02 9.81
C ALA A 186 6.35 -8.21 9.83
N THR A 187 6.77 -9.47 9.69
CA THR A 187 8.19 -9.86 9.60
C THR A 187 8.55 -10.14 8.14
N TYR A 188 9.66 -9.61 7.65
CA TYR A 188 10.13 -9.83 6.28
C TYR A 188 11.60 -10.26 6.24
N GLY A 189 12.06 -10.74 5.08
CA GLY A 189 13.47 -11.09 4.88
C GLY A 189 13.95 -12.17 5.84
N GLU A 190 15.09 -11.93 6.48
CA GLU A 190 15.71 -12.83 7.46
C GLU A 190 15.34 -12.42 8.90
N GLY A 191 14.07 -12.09 9.12
CA GLY A 191 13.57 -11.60 10.41
C GLY A 191 13.65 -10.08 10.59
N ASP A 192 13.80 -9.36 9.50
CA ASP A 192 13.85 -7.90 9.46
C ASP A 192 12.44 -7.28 9.61
N PRO A 193 12.35 -6.03 10.11
CA PRO A 193 11.10 -5.27 10.08
C PRO A 193 10.67 -4.95 8.63
N THR A 194 9.44 -4.47 8.48
CA THR A 194 8.98 -3.83 7.24
C THR A 194 9.69 -2.49 7.02
N ASP A 195 9.76 -2.04 5.76
CA ASP A 195 10.46 -0.80 5.38
C ASP A 195 9.91 0.39 6.19
N ASN A 196 8.58 0.49 6.31
CA ASN A 196 7.92 1.55 7.07
C ASN A 196 8.11 1.46 8.60
N ALA A 197 8.59 0.33 9.12
CA ALA A 197 8.86 0.13 10.55
C ALA A 197 10.36 0.12 10.88
N GLN A 198 11.22 0.35 9.88
CA GLN A 198 12.67 0.24 10.02
C GLN A 198 13.24 1.27 11.02
N GLU A 199 12.75 2.51 11.00
CA GLU A 199 13.18 3.55 11.95
C GLU A 199 12.70 3.26 13.37
N PHE A 200 11.44 2.81 13.52
CA PHE A 200 10.90 2.37 14.79
C PHE A 200 11.70 1.21 15.41
N HIS A 201 12.07 0.22 14.60
CA HIS A 201 12.90 -0.90 15.04
C HIS A 201 14.29 -0.42 15.51
N GLN A 202 14.93 0.50 14.79
CA GLN A 202 16.21 1.08 15.21
C GLN A 202 16.10 1.88 16.52
N TRP A 203 15.00 2.62 16.69
CA TRP A 203 14.71 3.34 17.91
C TRP A 203 14.55 2.37 19.10
N LEU A 204 13.83 1.26 18.92
CA LEU A 204 13.71 0.21 19.94
C LEU A 204 15.07 -0.44 20.29
N GLN A 205 15.95 -0.64 19.30
CA GLN A 205 17.28 -1.22 19.50
C GLN A 205 18.23 -0.31 20.28
N SER A 206 18.18 1.00 20.00
CA SER A 206 19.12 1.98 20.54
C SER A 206 18.60 2.71 21.78
N GLY A 207 17.28 2.73 21.98
CA GLY A 207 16.61 3.51 23.00
C GLY A 207 16.73 2.91 24.40
N ASP A 208 17.03 3.77 25.37
CA ASP A 208 16.90 3.56 26.81
C ASP A 208 15.66 4.27 27.37
N ALA A 209 14.67 4.52 26.51
CA ALA A 209 13.44 5.23 26.86
C ALA A 209 12.67 4.51 27.97
N ASP A 210 12.21 5.26 28.96
CA ASP A 210 11.31 4.75 29.99
C ASP A 210 9.87 4.82 29.47
N LEU A 211 9.28 3.65 29.23
CA LEU A 211 7.89 3.49 28.80
C LEU A 211 6.98 3.08 29.97
N SER A 212 7.40 3.34 31.21
CA SER A 212 6.57 3.12 32.40
C SER A 212 5.19 3.78 32.26
N GLY A 213 4.15 2.98 32.43
CA GLY A 213 2.75 3.42 32.31
C GLY A 213 2.17 3.36 30.90
N LEU A 214 2.97 3.03 29.87
CA LEU A 214 2.43 2.70 28.55
C LEU A 214 1.75 1.33 28.60
N ASN A 215 0.48 1.26 28.27
CA ASN A 215 -0.21 0.00 28.02
C ASN A 215 -0.07 -0.38 26.56
N TYR A 216 0.27 -1.63 26.27
CA TYR A 216 0.43 -2.09 24.89
C TYR A 216 -0.08 -3.50 24.61
N ALA A 217 -0.28 -3.79 23.33
CA ALA A 217 -0.50 -5.14 22.81
C ALA A 217 0.13 -5.28 21.41
N VAL A 218 0.55 -6.50 21.06
CA VAL A 218 1.21 -6.77 19.77
C VAL A 218 0.53 -7.96 19.09
N PHE A 219 0.28 -7.80 17.80
CA PHE A 219 -0.07 -8.90 16.89
C PHE A 219 1.00 -8.98 15.80
N GLY A 220 1.79 -10.05 15.84
CA GLY A 220 2.78 -10.36 14.82
C GLY A 220 2.14 -11.03 13.62
N LEU A 221 2.58 -10.64 12.42
CA LEU A 221 2.29 -11.34 11.17
C LEU A 221 3.57 -12.02 10.67
N GLY A 222 3.52 -13.33 10.52
CA GLY A 222 4.65 -14.13 10.05
C GLY A 222 4.18 -15.35 9.25
N ASN A 223 5.12 -16.23 8.91
CA ASN A 223 4.84 -17.47 8.20
C ASN A 223 5.81 -18.55 8.71
N LYS A 224 5.29 -19.68 9.20
CA LYS A 224 6.09 -20.74 9.85
C LYS A 224 7.07 -21.46 8.92
N THR A 225 6.94 -21.29 7.61
CA THR A 225 7.91 -21.83 6.64
C THR A 225 9.24 -21.08 6.65
N TYR A 226 9.27 -19.85 7.17
CA TYR A 226 10.48 -19.07 7.34
C TYR A 226 11.16 -19.40 8.68
N GLU A 227 12.50 -19.38 8.69
CA GLU A 227 13.29 -19.65 9.89
C GLU A 227 12.98 -18.66 11.02
N HIS A 228 12.78 -17.39 10.67
CA HIS A 228 12.54 -16.30 11.61
C HIS A 228 11.04 -15.98 11.79
N TYR A 229 10.24 -17.00 12.10
CA TYR A 229 8.78 -16.88 12.32
C TYR A 229 8.44 -15.79 13.36
N ASN A 230 7.70 -14.76 12.91
CA ASN A 230 7.21 -13.66 13.76
C ASN A 230 8.28 -12.89 14.54
N SER A 231 9.55 -12.98 14.13
CA SER A 231 10.68 -12.40 14.88
C SER A 231 10.51 -10.91 15.17
N MET A 232 9.95 -10.11 14.25
CA MET A 232 9.69 -8.69 14.50
C MET A 232 8.58 -8.47 15.54
N GLY A 233 7.49 -9.24 15.50
CA GLY A 233 6.42 -9.17 16.50
C GLY A 233 6.90 -9.57 17.89
N ILE A 234 7.67 -10.66 17.98
CA ILE A 234 8.31 -11.12 19.21
C ILE A 234 9.29 -10.08 19.74
N TYR A 235 10.09 -9.48 18.86
CA TYR A 235 11.04 -8.44 19.22
C TYR A 235 10.36 -7.20 19.80
N VAL A 236 9.35 -6.65 19.11
CA VAL A 236 8.60 -5.47 19.59
C VAL A 236 7.94 -5.76 20.93
N ASP A 237 7.29 -6.90 21.07
CA ASP A 237 6.61 -7.27 22.32
C ASP A 237 7.59 -7.42 23.49
N THR A 238 8.72 -8.09 23.28
CA THR A 238 9.74 -8.27 24.31
C THR A 238 10.38 -6.92 24.68
N ARG A 239 10.72 -6.11 23.66
CA ARG A 239 11.45 -4.86 23.88
C ARG A 239 10.60 -3.81 24.57
N LEU A 240 9.30 -3.72 24.28
CA LEU A 240 8.40 -2.82 24.99
C LEU A 240 8.30 -3.17 26.49
N GLU A 241 8.23 -4.46 26.83
CA GLU A 241 8.24 -4.92 28.23
C GLU A 241 9.57 -4.58 28.93
N GLU A 242 10.70 -4.80 28.26
CA GLU A 242 12.03 -4.44 28.79
C GLU A 242 12.17 -2.93 29.07
N LEU A 243 11.48 -2.08 28.32
CA LEU A 243 11.45 -0.63 28.50
C LEU A 243 10.41 -0.17 29.53
N GLY A 244 9.71 -1.09 30.20
CA GLY A 244 8.78 -0.79 31.31
C GLY A 244 7.31 -0.66 30.93
N ALA A 245 6.96 -0.90 29.66
CA ALA A 245 5.56 -0.90 29.23
C ALA A 245 4.80 -2.11 29.80
N THR A 246 3.49 -1.96 30.00
CA THR A 246 2.61 -3.00 30.53
C THR A 246 1.86 -3.70 29.39
N ARG A 247 2.08 -5.00 29.24
CA ARG A 247 1.37 -5.84 28.27
C ARG A 247 -0.07 -6.07 28.73
N VAL A 248 -1.05 -5.62 27.94
CA VAL A 248 -2.49 -5.78 28.25
C VAL A 248 -3.02 -7.15 27.82
N PHE A 249 -2.47 -7.70 26.74
CA PHE A 249 -2.90 -8.99 26.21
C PHE A 249 -1.71 -9.74 25.59
N GLU A 250 -1.80 -11.08 25.56
CA GLU A 250 -0.73 -11.93 25.04
C GLU A 250 -0.37 -11.61 23.58
N LEU A 251 0.91 -11.75 23.24
CA LEU A 251 1.41 -11.58 21.87
C LEU A 251 0.67 -12.54 20.93
N GLY A 252 0.04 -11.98 19.90
CA GLY A 252 -0.52 -12.77 18.80
C GLY A 252 0.55 -13.17 17.80
N LEU A 253 0.52 -14.43 17.35
CA LEU A 253 1.45 -14.98 16.36
C LEU A 253 0.66 -15.50 15.17
N GLY A 254 0.38 -14.64 14.20
CA GLY A 254 -0.33 -15.02 12.98
C GLY A 254 0.57 -15.78 12.01
N ASP A 255 0.00 -16.81 11.37
CA ASP A 255 0.70 -17.70 10.42
C ASP A 255 0.07 -17.67 9.02
N ASP A 256 0.78 -17.05 8.08
CA ASP A 256 0.38 -16.95 6.67
C ASP A 256 0.58 -18.26 5.88
N ASP A 257 1.27 -19.27 6.44
CA ASP A 257 1.31 -20.62 5.83
C ASP A 257 -0.04 -21.35 5.97
N ALA A 258 -0.77 -21.02 7.04
CA ALA A 258 -2.07 -21.58 7.36
C ALA A 258 -3.19 -20.58 7.04
N ASN A 259 -3.74 -19.92 8.07
CA ASN A 259 -4.83 -18.97 7.92
C ASN A 259 -4.68 -17.80 8.89
N ILE A 260 -3.83 -16.85 8.50
CA ILE A 260 -3.54 -15.65 9.29
C ILE A 260 -4.80 -14.82 9.63
N GLU A 261 -5.84 -14.88 8.79
CA GLU A 261 -7.11 -14.21 9.03
C GLU A 261 -7.83 -14.79 10.26
N GLU A 262 -7.82 -16.11 10.40
CA GLU A 262 -8.45 -16.83 11.51
C GLU A 262 -7.67 -16.65 12.82
N ASP A 263 -6.33 -16.69 12.74
CA ASP A 263 -5.45 -16.36 13.87
C ASP A 263 -5.74 -14.94 14.38
N PHE A 264 -5.87 -13.97 13.46
CA PHE A 264 -6.18 -12.59 13.79
C PHE A 264 -7.56 -12.44 14.42
N ILE A 265 -8.60 -13.08 13.87
CA ILE A 265 -9.96 -13.02 14.44
C ILE A 265 -9.97 -13.59 15.85
N THR A 266 -9.37 -14.77 16.06
CA THR A 266 -9.29 -15.45 17.36
C THR A 266 -8.57 -14.58 18.39
N TRP A 267 -7.42 -14.01 18.00
CA TRP A 267 -6.66 -13.10 18.86
C TRP A 267 -7.48 -11.85 19.20
N LYS A 268 -8.10 -11.22 18.20
CA LYS A 268 -8.88 -9.98 18.33
C LYS A 268 -10.07 -10.12 19.28
N GLU A 269 -10.80 -11.23 19.19
CA GLU A 269 -11.95 -11.49 20.06
C GLU A 269 -11.56 -11.62 21.54
N ARG A 270 -10.48 -12.35 21.82
CA ARG A 270 -9.93 -12.49 23.17
C ARG A 270 -9.28 -11.19 23.67
N PHE A 271 -8.58 -10.49 22.77
CA PHE A 271 -7.93 -9.21 23.03
C PHE A 271 -8.93 -8.17 23.56
N TRP A 272 -10.05 -7.96 22.87
CA TRP A 272 -11.03 -6.97 23.34
C TRP A 272 -11.67 -7.34 24.68
N GLY A 273 -11.82 -8.64 24.97
CA GLY A 273 -12.24 -9.10 26.30
C GLY A 273 -11.27 -8.65 27.39
N ALA A 274 -9.97 -8.86 27.18
CA ALA A 274 -8.92 -8.44 28.10
C ALA A 274 -8.84 -6.92 28.26
N VAL A 275 -9.00 -6.17 27.16
CA VAL A 275 -9.01 -4.69 27.20
C VAL A 275 -10.18 -4.17 28.03
N CYS A 276 -11.36 -4.76 27.91
CA CYS A 276 -12.52 -4.38 28.72
C CYS A 276 -12.28 -4.64 30.20
N GLU A 277 -11.68 -5.78 30.55
CA GLU A 277 -11.34 -6.12 31.94
C GLU A 277 -10.25 -5.19 32.50
N HIS A 278 -9.23 -4.87 31.71
CA HIS A 278 -8.11 -4.03 32.13
C HIS A 278 -8.53 -2.58 32.41
N PHE A 279 -9.38 -2.00 31.57
CA PHE A 279 -9.83 -0.60 31.71
C PHE A 279 -11.19 -0.46 32.41
N ASP A 280 -11.78 -1.55 32.93
CA ASP A 280 -13.13 -1.60 33.52
C ASP A 280 -14.22 -0.97 32.62
N ILE A 281 -14.19 -1.32 31.34
CA ILE A 281 -15.09 -0.78 30.31
C ILE A 281 -16.22 -1.78 30.05
N LYS A 282 -17.47 -1.28 30.07
CA LYS A 282 -18.64 -2.06 29.69
C LYS A 282 -18.84 -2.00 28.18
N THR A 283 -19.05 -3.17 27.56
CA THR A 283 -19.36 -3.26 26.13
C THR A 283 -20.66 -2.51 25.81
N LEU A 284 -20.68 -1.73 24.73
CA LEU A 284 -21.89 -0.99 24.33
C LEU A 284 -22.92 -1.87 23.58
N GLY A 285 -22.68 -3.17 23.49
CA GLY A 285 -23.69 -4.19 23.13
C GLY A 285 -24.23 -4.17 21.70
N GLU A 286 -23.94 -3.14 20.90
CA GLU A 286 -24.47 -3.02 19.53
C GLU A 286 -23.36 -3.19 18.49
N ASP A 287 -23.54 -4.19 17.60
CA ASP A 287 -22.89 -4.25 16.29
C ASP A 287 -23.44 -3.11 15.43
N ILE A 288 -23.03 -1.87 15.71
CA ILE A 288 -23.40 -0.74 14.86
C ILE A 288 -22.52 -0.82 13.62
N ASN A 289 -23.13 -1.20 12.49
CA ASN A 289 -22.49 -1.12 11.19
C ASN A 289 -22.31 0.36 10.80
N LEU A 290 -21.25 0.97 11.32
CA LEU A 290 -20.86 2.33 10.98
C LEU A 290 -20.03 2.27 9.69
N ARG A 291 -20.58 2.87 8.63
CA ARG A 291 -19.84 3.16 7.41
C ARG A 291 -18.72 4.12 7.75
N GLN A 292 -17.50 3.84 7.30
CA GLN A 292 -16.35 4.72 7.55
C GLN A 292 -16.30 5.91 6.57
N TYR A 293 -16.83 5.71 5.36
CA TYR A 293 -16.77 6.69 4.29
C TYR A 293 -18.16 7.06 3.79
N GLU A 294 -18.36 8.34 3.47
CA GLU A 294 -19.50 8.87 2.76
C GLU A 294 -19.20 8.97 1.26
N LEU A 295 -20.17 8.57 0.43
CA LEU A 295 -20.10 8.73 -1.01
C LEU A 295 -20.54 10.13 -1.42
N VAL A 296 -19.69 10.82 -2.17
CA VAL A 296 -20.02 12.09 -2.83
C VAL A 296 -19.90 11.90 -4.34
N LEU A 297 -21.01 12.09 -5.06
CA LEU A 297 -21.04 12.05 -6.52
C LEU A 297 -20.72 13.42 -7.10
N HIS A 298 -20.00 13.44 -8.22
CA HIS A 298 -19.59 14.66 -8.89
C HIS A 298 -20.09 14.66 -10.34
N GLU A 299 -20.94 15.62 -10.70
CA GLU A 299 -21.49 15.73 -12.06
C GLU A 299 -20.58 16.58 -12.98
N ASP A 300 -19.95 17.64 -12.45
CA ASP A 300 -19.25 18.67 -13.25
C ASP A 300 -17.76 18.83 -12.87
N ILE A 301 -17.04 17.74 -12.57
CA ILE A 301 -15.60 17.82 -12.33
C ILE A 301 -14.81 17.82 -13.65
N VAL A 302 -13.96 18.83 -13.81
CA VAL A 302 -12.98 18.88 -14.90
C VAL A 302 -12.03 17.67 -14.88
N PRO A 303 -11.76 17.01 -16.03
CA PRO A 303 -10.92 15.81 -16.09
C PRO A 303 -9.53 15.96 -15.46
N GLU A 304 -8.94 17.17 -15.48
CA GLU A 304 -7.62 17.42 -14.90
C GLU A 304 -7.58 17.33 -13.37
N LYS A 305 -8.75 17.39 -12.71
CA LYS A 305 -8.92 17.23 -11.26
C LYS A 305 -9.28 15.80 -10.84
N GLN A 306 -9.36 14.88 -11.79
CA GLN A 306 -9.69 13.48 -11.54
C GLN A 306 -8.42 12.63 -11.53
N PHE A 307 -8.33 11.72 -10.56
CA PHE A 307 -7.31 10.69 -10.55
C PHE A 307 -7.62 9.65 -11.63
N THR A 308 -6.57 9.18 -12.30
CA THR A 308 -6.63 8.27 -13.46
C THR A 308 -5.79 7.01 -13.25
N GLY A 309 -5.42 6.71 -12.00
CA GLY A 309 -4.57 5.58 -11.63
C GLY A 309 -3.28 5.97 -10.91
N GLU A 310 -2.99 7.27 -10.77
CA GLU A 310 -1.86 7.75 -9.96
C GLU A 310 -1.99 7.31 -8.49
N ILE A 311 -0.86 6.99 -7.82
CA ILE A 311 -0.87 6.43 -6.45
C ILE A 311 -1.14 7.47 -5.36
N SER A 312 -0.60 8.68 -5.50
CA SER A 312 -0.71 9.70 -4.45
C SER A 312 -0.92 11.10 -5.03
N ARG A 313 0.07 11.64 -5.76
CA ARG A 313 -0.03 12.99 -6.32
C ARG A 313 -0.81 12.99 -7.63
N LEU A 314 -1.86 13.81 -7.69
CA LEU A 314 -2.64 14.04 -8.91
C LEU A 314 -1.74 14.48 -10.08
N ASN A 315 -1.98 13.92 -11.27
CA ASN A 315 -1.19 14.15 -12.48
C ASN A 315 0.31 13.74 -12.36
N SER A 316 0.71 12.91 -11.38
CA SER A 316 2.09 12.41 -11.27
C SER A 316 2.52 11.56 -12.47
N TYR A 317 1.58 10.81 -13.07
CA TYR A 317 1.85 10.01 -14.27
C TYR A 317 2.12 10.88 -15.51
N LYS A 318 1.50 12.06 -15.59
CA LYS A 318 1.79 13.05 -16.64
C LYS A 318 3.08 13.82 -16.35
N ASN A 319 3.29 14.19 -15.08
CA ASN A 319 4.38 15.04 -14.63
C ASN A 319 5.33 14.25 -13.70
N GLN A 320 6.12 13.36 -14.28
CA GLN A 320 7.09 12.53 -13.56
C GLN A 320 8.28 13.36 -13.08
N ARG A 321 8.56 13.33 -11.77
CA ARG A 321 9.70 14.00 -11.15
C ARG A 321 10.26 13.13 -10.04
N PRO A 322 11.59 12.99 -9.91
CA PRO A 322 12.22 12.26 -8.81
C PRO A 322 12.04 13.01 -7.46
N PRO A 323 12.23 12.33 -6.31
CA PRO A 323 12.57 10.91 -6.17
C PRO A 323 11.41 9.99 -6.56
N PHE A 324 11.74 8.75 -6.97
CA PHE A 324 10.75 7.72 -7.28
C PHE A 324 10.74 6.68 -6.16
N ASP A 325 9.56 6.44 -5.61
CA ASP A 325 9.31 5.60 -4.44
C ASP A 325 7.92 4.94 -4.57
N LEU A 326 7.43 4.29 -3.51
CA LEU A 326 6.08 3.69 -3.52
C LEU A 326 4.97 4.73 -3.75
N LYS A 327 5.10 5.94 -3.18
CA LYS A 327 4.08 7.00 -3.30
C LYS A 327 4.18 7.73 -4.66
N ASN A 328 5.30 7.59 -5.38
CA ASN A 328 5.57 8.22 -6.68
C ASN A 328 6.35 7.26 -7.61
N PRO A 329 5.70 6.26 -8.22
CA PRO A 329 6.39 5.28 -9.06
C PRO A 329 6.84 5.89 -10.40
N TYR A 330 7.94 5.35 -10.92
CA TYR A 330 8.45 5.70 -12.25
C TYR A 330 7.70 4.96 -13.35
N LEU A 331 7.11 5.70 -14.31
CA LEU A 331 6.47 5.10 -15.47
C LEU A 331 7.50 4.62 -16.50
N SER A 332 7.76 3.31 -16.50
CA SER A 332 8.68 2.66 -17.43
C SER A 332 7.98 1.68 -18.37
N LYS A 333 8.44 1.60 -19.61
CA LYS A 333 8.05 0.53 -20.54
C LYS A 333 8.86 -0.73 -20.22
N VAL A 334 8.17 -1.83 -19.94
CA VAL A 334 8.83 -3.13 -19.78
C VAL A 334 9.42 -3.55 -21.14
N GLN A 335 10.75 -3.54 -21.25
CA GLN A 335 11.44 -3.96 -22.47
C GLN A 335 11.78 -5.45 -22.49
N VAL A 336 12.12 -5.99 -21.32
CA VAL A 336 12.57 -7.37 -21.16
C VAL A 336 11.93 -7.94 -19.91
N ASN A 337 11.30 -9.10 -20.05
CA ASN A 337 10.87 -9.91 -18.92
C ASN A 337 11.93 -11.01 -18.71
N ARG A 338 12.59 -11.00 -17.55
CA ARG A 338 13.57 -12.02 -17.15
C ARG A 338 13.52 -12.21 -15.65
N GLU A 339 13.86 -13.40 -15.20
CA GLU A 339 14.00 -13.69 -13.79
C GLU A 339 15.24 -12.98 -13.23
N LEU A 340 15.05 -12.20 -12.16
CA LEU A 340 16.12 -11.50 -11.47
C LEU A 340 16.63 -12.39 -10.33
N TYR A 341 17.74 -13.09 -10.57
CA TYR A 341 18.34 -13.99 -9.57
C TYR A 341 19.30 -13.31 -8.59
N LYS A 342 19.49 -11.98 -8.65
CA LYS A 342 20.42 -11.26 -7.75
C LYS A 342 19.94 -9.83 -7.41
N SER A 343 19.82 -9.61 -6.10
CA SER A 343 19.91 -8.36 -5.31
C SER A 343 19.10 -7.12 -5.70
N THR A 344 18.38 -7.12 -6.82
CA THR A 344 17.55 -5.97 -7.22
C THR A 344 16.10 -6.39 -7.25
N ARG A 345 15.35 -5.92 -6.25
CA ARG A 345 13.89 -6.04 -6.22
C ARG A 345 13.33 -4.86 -7.03
N SER A 346 12.38 -5.14 -7.91
CA SER A 346 11.63 -4.12 -8.64
C SER A 346 10.16 -4.32 -8.32
N SER A 347 9.52 -3.30 -7.75
CA SER A 347 8.10 -3.31 -7.47
C SER A 347 7.34 -2.75 -8.67
N VAL A 348 6.22 -3.36 -9.01
CA VAL A 348 5.36 -2.96 -10.12
C VAL A 348 3.96 -2.77 -9.58
N TYR A 349 3.33 -1.63 -9.88
CA TYR A 349 1.91 -1.43 -9.65
C TYR A 349 1.12 -2.10 -10.80
N PRO A 350 0.37 -3.18 -10.53
CA PRO A 350 -0.39 -3.88 -11.55
C PRO A 350 -1.66 -3.09 -11.92
N THR A 351 -2.38 -3.58 -12.93
CA THR A 351 -3.73 -3.11 -13.28
C THR A 351 -4.60 -4.34 -13.48
N ASN A 352 -5.82 -4.30 -12.94
CA ASN A 352 -6.77 -5.40 -13.08
C ASN A 352 -7.19 -5.61 -14.54
N ASN A 353 -7.68 -6.81 -14.85
CA ASN A 353 -8.22 -7.11 -16.17
C ASN A 353 -9.48 -6.23 -16.44
N PRO A 354 -9.49 -5.39 -17.50
CA PRO A 354 -10.64 -4.55 -17.83
C PRO A 354 -11.94 -5.35 -18.07
N GLU A 355 -11.86 -6.57 -18.59
CA GLU A 355 -13.04 -7.42 -18.82
C GLU A 355 -13.70 -7.83 -17.50
N LEU A 356 -12.90 -8.07 -16.45
CA LEU A 356 -13.39 -8.39 -15.11
C LEU A 356 -14.09 -7.17 -14.50
N VAL A 357 -13.50 -5.98 -14.65
CA VAL A 357 -14.09 -4.71 -14.19
C VAL A 357 -15.43 -4.44 -14.89
N GLU A 358 -15.52 -4.66 -16.20
CA GLU A 358 -16.76 -4.57 -16.97
C GLU A 358 -17.82 -5.58 -16.48
N LYS A 359 -17.41 -6.82 -16.19
CA LYS A 359 -18.31 -7.84 -15.65
C LYS A 359 -18.89 -7.41 -14.31
N ILE A 360 -18.06 -6.86 -13.41
CA ILE A 360 -18.49 -6.33 -12.11
C ILE A 360 -19.50 -5.19 -12.31
N GLY A 361 -19.20 -4.22 -13.17
CA GLY A 361 -20.10 -3.09 -13.45
C GLY A 361 -21.47 -3.53 -13.96
N LYS A 362 -21.50 -4.54 -14.85
CA LYS A 362 -22.75 -5.12 -15.38
C LYS A 362 -23.55 -5.86 -14.32
N LEU A 363 -22.91 -6.73 -13.55
CA LEU A 363 -23.57 -7.52 -12.50
C LEU A 363 -24.23 -6.65 -11.45
N LEU A 364 -23.58 -5.54 -11.14
CA LEU A 364 -24.02 -4.63 -10.12
C LEU A 364 -24.86 -3.47 -10.66
N ASN A 365 -25.00 -3.37 -11.98
CA ASN A 365 -25.83 -2.40 -12.68
C ASN A 365 -25.49 -0.94 -12.30
N VAL A 366 -24.20 -0.58 -12.40
CA VAL A 366 -23.69 0.78 -12.22
C VAL A 366 -23.09 1.32 -13.51
N ASP A 367 -23.10 2.64 -13.67
CA ASP A 367 -22.25 3.31 -14.64
C ASP A 367 -20.84 3.46 -14.09
N LEU A 368 -19.90 2.70 -14.66
CA LEU A 368 -18.50 2.67 -14.21
C LEU A 368 -17.77 4.00 -14.42
N ASP A 369 -18.26 4.86 -15.31
CA ASP A 369 -17.65 6.16 -15.62
C ASP A 369 -18.17 7.30 -14.72
N THR A 370 -19.04 6.97 -13.76
CA THR A 370 -19.48 7.91 -12.72
C THR A 370 -18.30 8.36 -11.85
N VAL A 371 -18.13 9.68 -11.72
CA VAL A 371 -17.08 10.28 -10.88
C VAL A 371 -17.58 10.42 -9.45
N PHE A 372 -16.76 9.98 -8.50
CA PHE A 372 -17.09 10.01 -7.08
C PHE A 372 -15.87 10.29 -6.19
N SER A 373 -16.15 10.63 -4.93
CA SER A 373 -15.21 10.58 -3.82
C SER A 373 -15.79 9.76 -2.68
N LEU A 374 -14.92 9.07 -1.94
CA LEU A 374 -15.23 8.49 -0.64
C LEU A 374 -14.55 9.31 0.44
N ASN A 375 -15.33 10.10 1.18
CA ASN A 375 -14.82 10.99 2.21
C ASN A 375 -14.94 10.31 3.57
N ASN A 376 -13.85 10.26 4.34
CA ASN A 376 -13.89 9.69 5.67
C ASN A 376 -14.83 10.51 6.57
N LEU A 377 -15.78 9.84 7.21
CA LEU A 377 -16.70 10.48 8.18
C LEU A 377 -15.96 10.97 9.42
N ASP A 378 -14.79 10.40 9.69
CA ASP A 378 -13.87 10.88 10.69
C ASP A 378 -13.09 12.08 10.13
N GLU A 379 -13.60 13.29 10.37
CA GLU A 379 -13.00 14.56 9.94
C GLU A 379 -11.58 14.76 10.47
N ASP A 380 -11.20 14.08 11.54
CA ASP A 380 -9.88 14.17 12.17
C ASP A 380 -8.88 13.11 11.66
N SER A 381 -9.35 12.14 10.89
CA SER A 381 -8.50 11.10 10.29
C SER A 381 -7.49 11.71 9.32
N THR A 382 -6.25 11.21 9.33
CA THR A 382 -5.23 11.53 8.31
C THR A 382 -5.58 10.88 6.97
N LYS A 383 -6.19 9.70 6.99
CA LYS A 383 -6.63 8.97 5.80
C LYS A 383 -8.02 9.48 5.38
N LYS A 384 -8.03 10.58 4.62
CA LYS A 384 -9.26 11.25 4.14
C LYS A 384 -10.06 10.42 3.14
N HIS A 385 -9.37 9.59 2.37
CA HIS A 385 -9.95 8.74 1.33
C HIS A 385 -9.32 7.34 1.42
N PRO A 386 -10.04 6.28 1.02
CA PRO A 386 -9.48 4.93 0.99
C PRO A 386 -8.42 4.76 -0.11
N PHE A 387 -8.53 5.55 -1.18
CA PHE A 387 -7.62 5.64 -2.32
C PHE A 387 -7.75 7.04 -2.95
N PRO A 388 -6.89 7.41 -3.92
CA PRO A 388 -6.93 8.75 -4.51
C PRO A 388 -8.30 9.12 -5.12
N CYS A 389 -8.88 10.20 -4.60
CA CYS A 389 -10.18 10.74 -4.99
C CYS A 389 -10.03 12.24 -5.35
N PRO A 390 -10.90 12.80 -6.21
CA PRO A 390 -12.03 12.16 -6.91
C PRO A 390 -11.56 11.27 -8.07
N THR A 391 -12.30 10.21 -8.37
CA THR A 391 -12.01 9.22 -9.42
C THR A 391 -13.29 8.57 -9.94
N THR A 392 -13.22 7.76 -10.99
CA THR A 392 -14.37 6.96 -11.47
C THR A 392 -14.38 5.57 -10.85
N TYR A 393 -15.54 4.90 -10.81
CA TYR A 393 -15.61 3.50 -10.35
C TYR A 393 -14.70 2.60 -11.18
N ARG A 394 -14.62 2.83 -12.49
CA ARG A 394 -13.72 2.15 -13.42
C ARG A 394 -12.27 2.28 -12.98
N THR A 395 -11.79 3.50 -12.75
CA THR A 395 -10.39 3.76 -12.37
C THR A 395 -10.07 3.13 -11.01
N ALA A 396 -10.99 3.24 -10.04
CA ALA A 396 -10.81 2.62 -8.73
C ALA A 396 -10.68 1.08 -8.84
N LEU A 397 -11.58 0.42 -9.57
CA LEU A 397 -11.56 -1.03 -9.77
C LEU A 397 -10.38 -1.49 -10.63
N LEU A 398 -9.84 -0.66 -11.52
CA LEU A 398 -8.67 -1.01 -12.33
C LEU A 398 -7.36 -0.91 -11.55
N HIS A 399 -7.21 0.11 -10.72
CA HIS A 399 -5.89 0.51 -10.22
C HIS A 399 -5.73 0.51 -8.70
N TYR A 400 -6.82 0.60 -7.93
CA TYR A 400 -6.74 0.86 -6.49
C TYR A 400 -7.30 -0.26 -5.62
N VAL A 401 -8.10 -1.16 -6.18
CA VAL A 401 -8.79 -2.21 -5.43
C VAL A 401 -8.37 -3.58 -5.95
N ASP A 402 -8.04 -4.47 -5.02
CA ASP A 402 -7.89 -5.89 -5.34
C ASP A 402 -9.27 -6.55 -5.47
N ILE A 403 -9.55 -7.06 -6.67
CA ILE A 403 -10.79 -7.75 -7.02
C ILE A 403 -10.55 -9.21 -7.41
N THR A 404 -9.35 -9.72 -7.15
CA THR A 404 -8.88 -11.04 -7.56
C THR A 404 -8.58 -11.96 -6.39
N SER A 405 -8.15 -11.40 -5.25
CA SER A 405 -7.93 -12.15 -4.02
C SER A 405 -9.24 -12.64 -3.39
N ILE A 406 -9.13 -13.67 -2.56
CA ILE A 406 -10.24 -14.21 -1.78
C ILE A 406 -10.71 -13.13 -0.80
N PRO A 407 -12.03 -12.82 -0.72
CA PRO A 407 -12.54 -11.86 0.23
C PRO A 407 -12.23 -12.24 1.67
N ARG A 408 -11.87 -11.24 2.45
CA ARG A 408 -11.76 -11.38 3.90
C ARG A 408 -13.16 -11.52 4.52
N THR A 409 -13.24 -12.23 5.64
CA THR A 409 -14.50 -12.54 6.36
C THR A 409 -15.32 -11.29 6.69
N HIS A 410 -14.65 -10.19 7.07
CA HIS A 410 -15.32 -8.93 7.39
C HIS A 410 -16.04 -8.33 6.17
N VAL A 411 -15.50 -8.50 4.96
CA VAL A 411 -16.14 -8.06 3.72
C VAL A 411 -17.41 -8.88 3.47
N LEU A 412 -17.34 -10.19 3.68
CA LEU A 412 -18.51 -11.08 3.55
C LEU A 412 -19.61 -10.72 4.57
N LYS A 413 -19.24 -10.43 5.83
CA LYS A 413 -20.18 -9.98 6.87
C LYS A 413 -20.94 -8.73 6.43
N GLU A 414 -20.24 -7.77 5.82
CA GLU A 414 -20.81 -6.52 5.33
C GLU A 414 -21.71 -6.72 4.10
N ILE A 415 -21.29 -7.59 3.16
CA ILE A 415 -22.06 -7.89 1.94
C ILE A 415 -23.35 -8.67 2.28
N ALA A 416 -23.32 -9.53 3.31
CA ALA A 416 -24.48 -10.31 3.73
C ALA A 416 -25.72 -9.45 4.04
N GLU A 417 -25.54 -8.20 4.47
CA GLU A 417 -26.66 -7.28 4.72
C GLU A 417 -27.43 -6.90 3.43
N TYR A 418 -26.78 -7.03 2.27
CA TYR A 418 -27.32 -6.68 0.97
C TYR A 418 -27.88 -7.88 0.19
N ALA A 419 -27.64 -9.10 0.67
CA ALA A 419 -28.22 -10.30 0.09
C ALA A 419 -29.75 -10.28 0.23
N THR A 420 -30.46 -10.36 -0.90
CA THR A 420 -31.93 -10.40 -0.93
C THR A 420 -32.50 -11.78 -0.64
N ASP A 421 -31.70 -12.82 -0.88
CA ASP A 421 -32.04 -14.20 -0.58
C ASP A 421 -31.55 -14.54 0.83
N GLU A 422 -32.45 -15.05 1.69
CA GLU A 422 -32.14 -15.33 3.09
C GLU A 422 -31.21 -16.55 3.27
N GLU A 423 -31.23 -17.53 2.36
CA GLU A 423 -30.29 -18.66 2.38
C GLU A 423 -28.88 -18.17 2.05
N HIS A 424 -28.72 -17.36 1.00
CA HIS A 424 -27.43 -16.76 0.67
C HIS A 424 -26.90 -15.84 1.78
N LYS A 425 -27.78 -15.05 2.39
CA LYS A 425 -27.44 -14.21 3.54
C LYS A 425 -26.94 -15.03 4.72
N LYS A 426 -27.61 -16.14 5.04
CA LYS A 426 -27.19 -17.05 6.10
C LYS A 426 -25.84 -17.69 5.77
N MET A 427 -25.63 -18.11 4.52
CA MET A 427 -24.37 -18.66 4.04
C MET A 427 -23.22 -17.66 4.16
N LEU A 428 -23.41 -16.41 3.72
CA LEU A 428 -22.40 -15.34 3.85
C LEU A 428 -22.05 -15.06 5.31
N LYS A 429 -23.05 -15.03 6.20
CA LYS A 429 -22.82 -14.86 7.65
C LYS A 429 -22.04 -16.03 8.25
N MET A 430 -22.38 -17.26 7.88
CA MET A 430 -21.68 -18.47 8.32
C MET A 430 -20.22 -18.50 7.83
N MET A 431 -19.95 -18.03 6.60
CA MET A 431 -18.58 -17.90 6.10
C MET A 431 -17.77 -16.82 6.82
N ALA A 432 -18.45 -15.85 7.45
CA ALA A 432 -17.83 -14.76 8.20
C ALA A 432 -17.59 -15.07 9.68
N THR A 433 -18.15 -16.17 10.21
CA THR A 433 -17.94 -16.63 11.59
C THR A 433 -16.76 -17.59 11.69
N SER A 434 -15.95 -17.43 12.73
CA SER A 434 -14.75 -18.21 13.04
C SER A 434 -15.02 -19.46 13.91
N SER A 435 -16.21 -19.59 14.50
CA SER A 435 -16.56 -20.69 15.40
C SER A 435 -16.95 -21.95 14.63
N GLU A 436 -16.26 -23.08 14.89
CA GLU A 436 -16.65 -24.40 14.36
C GLU A 436 -18.03 -24.86 14.85
N GLU A 437 -18.52 -24.33 15.98
CA GLU A 437 -19.85 -24.65 16.52
C GLU A 437 -21.01 -23.93 15.81
N GLU A 438 -20.75 -22.84 15.07
CA GLU A 438 -21.77 -22.08 14.32
C GLU A 438 -21.69 -22.29 12.79
N ARG A 439 -20.66 -22.99 12.30
CA ARG A 439 -20.58 -23.54 10.93
C ARG A 439 -21.41 -24.81 10.81
#